data_AF-A0A355RKK0-F1
#
_entry.id   AF-A0A355RKK0-F1
#
_cell.length_a   1.000
_cell.length_b   1.000
_cell.length_c   1.000
_cell.angle_alpha   90.00
_cell.angle_beta   90.00
_cell.angle_gamma   90.00
#
_symmetry.space_group_name_H-M   'P 1'
#
loop_
_entity.id
_entity.type
_entity.pdbx_description
1 polymer ?
#
loop_
_entity_poly.entity_id
_entity_poly.type
_entity_poly.pdbx_seq_one_letter_code
_entity_poly.pdbx_strand_id
1 'polypeptide(L)'
;MGKEKKNKEGEQLKKKTKNLWGEFKAFITRGNILDMAVGVIIGGAFNAIVTALVNILMSVCTWGVPGGIKGLITVLPASNPAQEGIVGQKFSTGELTNKVIEFAKESGATIDAESNTFVQWKDSLLGLYELHGTTYVYKQSAFIDWGTFINAIISFLIIALTLFVIVKVSKYLAKRKAEYQAKLQEEYYQRHPEERPLPPAPQEKKPTTEELLTAILAEMKKEDSKK
;
A
#
# COMPACT_ATOMS: atom_id res chain seq x y z
N MET A 1 -43.46 -8.07 -42.45
CA MET A 1 -43.48 -8.46 -41.02
C MET A 1 -42.18 -8.18 -40.23
N GLY A 2 -41.09 -7.68 -40.84
CA GLY A 2 -39.78 -7.53 -40.18
C GLY A 2 -39.48 -6.19 -39.48
N LYS A 3 -40.27 -5.13 -39.70
CA LYS A 3 -40.02 -3.79 -39.10
C LYS A 3 -40.59 -3.61 -37.69
N GLU A 4 -41.62 -4.38 -37.32
CA GLU A 4 -42.27 -4.28 -36.01
C GLU A 4 -41.56 -5.08 -34.90
N LYS A 5 -40.83 -6.16 -35.26
CA LYS A 5 -40.07 -6.97 -34.31
C LYS A 5 -38.83 -6.24 -33.78
N LYS A 6 -38.11 -5.49 -34.65
CA LYS A 6 -36.93 -4.70 -34.25
C LYS A 6 -37.26 -3.57 -33.27
N ASN A 7 -38.46 -2.99 -33.32
CA ASN A 7 -38.86 -1.90 -32.43
C ASN A 7 -39.22 -2.41 -31.01
N LYS A 8 -39.86 -3.58 -30.93
CA LYS A 8 -40.24 -4.22 -29.66
C LYS A 8 -39.03 -4.76 -28.89
N GLU A 9 -37.99 -5.24 -29.57
CA GLU A 9 -36.73 -5.69 -28.93
C GLU A 9 -35.91 -4.51 -28.35
N GLY A 10 -35.87 -3.37 -29.05
CA GLY A 10 -35.16 -2.16 -28.58
C GLY A 10 -35.79 -1.51 -27.34
N GLU A 11 -37.12 -1.53 -27.22
CA GLU A 11 -37.83 -1.03 -26.02
C GLU A 11 -37.72 -1.98 -24.82
N GLN A 12 -37.76 -3.30 -25.04
CA GLN A 12 -37.56 -4.30 -23.99
C GLN A 12 -36.15 -4.22 -23.39
N LEU A 13 -35.13 -3.98 -24.23
CA LEU A 13 -33.75 -3.74 -23.77
C LEU A 13 -33.66 -2.44 -22.94
N LYS A 14 -34.25 -1.33 -23.38
CA LYS A 14 -34.27 -0.07 -22.60
C LYS A 14 -34.99 -0.21 -21.26
N LYS A 15 -36.06 -1.02 -21.20
CA LYS A 15 -36.83 -1.26 -19.96
C LYS A 15 -36.05 -2.15 -18.97
N LYS A 16 -35.38 -3.20 -19.45
CA LYS A 16 -34.49 -4.05 -18.62
C LYS A 16 -33.28 -3.28 -18.09
N THR A 17 -32.66 -2.42 -18.91
CA THR A 17 -31.50 -1.62 -18.48
C THR A 17 -31.88 -0.55 -17.45
N LYS A 18 -33.06 0.07 -17.56
CA LYS A 18 -33.59 0.96 -16.50
C LYS A 18 -33.85 0.21 -15.18
N ASN A 19 -34.26 -1.06 -15.25
CA ASN A 19 -34.47 -1.90 -14.06
C ASN A 19 -33.15 -2.27 -13.37
N LEU A 20 -32.11 -2.66 -14.12
CA LEU A 20 -30.80 -3.02 -13.54
C LEU A 20 -30.11 -1.83 -12.85
N TRP A 21 -30.18 -0.62 -13.43
CA TRP A 21 -29.63 0.57 -12.79
C TRP A 21 -30.41 0.98 -11.53
N GLY A 22 -31.73 0.77 -11.54
CA GLY A 22 -32.60 0.98 -10.37
C GLY A 22 -32.32 -0.01 -9.24
N GLU A 23 -32.18 -1.31 -9.58
CA GLU A 23 -31.79 -2.38 -8.65
C GLU A 23 -30.39 -2.15 -8.08
N PHE A 24 -29.45 -1.71 -8.91
CA PHE A 24 -28.10 -1.35 -8.48
C PHE A 24 -28.11 -0.15 -7.52
N LYS A 25 -28.83 0.93 -7.86
CA LYS A 25 -28.97 2.09 -6.98
C LYS A 25 -29.60 1.67 -5.65
N ALA A 26 -30.69 0.90 -5.69
CA ALA A 26 -31.35 0.38 -4.49
C ALA A 26 -30.44 -0.56 -3.67
N PHE A 27 -29.53 -1.28 -4.33
CA PHE A 27 -28.54 -2.15 -3.70
C PHE A 27 -27.42 -1.37 -3.00
N ILE A 28 -26.82 -0.37 -3.66
CA ILE A 28 -25.75 0.45 -3.03
C ILE A 28 -26.29 1.36 -1.94
N THR A 29 -27.53 1.86 -2.06
CA THR A 29 -28.18 2.63 -1.01
C THR A 29 -28.79 1.74 0.07
N ARG A 30 -28.76 0.41 -0.09
CA ARG A 30 -29.22 -0.52 0.94
C ARG A 30 -28.14 -0.68 2.00
N GLY A 31 -28.39 -0.10 3.17
CA GLY A 31 -27.58 -0.31 4.36
C GLY A 31 -26.18 0.31 4.28
N ASN A 32 -25.24 -0.31 4.99
CA ASN A 32 -23.89 0.21 5.25
C ASN A 32 -22.85 -0.07 4.14
N ILE A 33 -23.28 -0.59 2.98
CA ILE A 33 -22.38 -1.08 1.92
C ILE A 33 -21.63 0.08 1.24
N LEU A 34 -22.31 1.21 1.04
CA LEU A 34 -21.70 2.39 0.41
C LEU A 34 -20.53 2.94 1.25
N ASP A 35 -20.70 3.07 2.56
CA ASP A 35 -19.67 3.58 3.46
C ASP A 35 -18.49 2.60 3.58
N MET A 36 -18.76 1.29 3.59
CA MET A 36 -17.70 0.28 3.51
C MET A 36 -16.94 0.34 2.19
N ALA A 37 -17.64 0.50 1.05
CA ALA A 37 -17.01 0.60 -0.27
C ALA A 37 -16.14 1.85 -0.40
N VAL A 38 -16.61 2.99 0.12
CA VAL A 38 -15.83 4.24 0.16
C VAL A 38 -14.58 4.07 1.03
N GLY A 39 -14.69 3.39 2.18
CA GLY A 39 -13.55 3.09 3.06
C GLY A 39 -12.44 2.28 2.37
N VAL A 40 -12.80 1.26 1.58
CA VAL A 40 -11.83 0.43 0.83
C VAL A 40 -11.14 1.24 -0.28
N ILE A 41 -11.91 2.04 -1.02
CA ILE A 41 -11.37 2.86 -2.13
C ILE A 41 -10.42 3.93 -1.58
N ILE A 42 -10.81 4.64 -0.51
CA ILE A 42 -9.96 5.64 0.14
C ILE A 42 -8.74 4.97 0.77
N GLY A 43 -8.89 3.81 1.41
CA GLY A 43 -7.79 3.04 1.98
C GLY A 43 -6.74 2.63 0.93
N GLY A 44 -7.19 2.12 -0.22
CA GLY A 44 -6.31 1.78 -1.34
C GLY A 44 -5.58 2.99 -1.92
N ALA A 45 -6.30 4.09 -2.15
CA ALA A 45 -5.71 5.33 -2.67
C ALA A 45 -4.73 5.96 -1.66
N PHE A 46 -5.06 5.98 -0.37
CA PHE A 46 -4.19 6.48 0.68
C PHE A 46 -2.90 5.67 0.78
N ASN A 47 -2.99 4.33 0.72
CA ASN A 47 -1.80 3.47 0.72
C ASN A 47 -0.89 3.74 -0.50
N ALA A 48 -1.46 4.01 -1.67
CA ALA A 48 -0.68 4.39 -2.86
C ALA A 48 0.07 5.72 -2.67
N ILE A 49 -0.58 6.73 -2.06
CA ILE A 49 0.05 8.02 -1.72
C ILE A 49 1.17 7.83 -0.70
N VAL A 50 0.93 7.04 0.35
CA VAL A 50 1.93 6.72 1.37
C VAL A 50 3.12 6.01 0.71
N THR A 51 2.87 5.01 -0.13
CA THR A 51 3.92 4.27 -0.85
C THR A 51 4.74 5.20 -1.75
N ALA A 52 4.10 6.11 -2.49
CA ALA A 52 4.80 7.07 -3.32
C ALA A 52 5.69 8.01 -2.50
N LEU A 53 5.21 8.51 -1.36
CA LEU A 53 5.99 9.39 -0.49
C LEU A 53 7.15 8.64 0.18
N VAL A 54 6.91 7.40 0.61
CA VAL A 54 7.95 6.51 1.15
C VAL A 54 9.02 6.25 0.10
N ASN A 55 8.65 5.97 -1.15
CA ASN A 55 9.63 5.75 -2.21
C ASN A 55 10.52 6.98 -2.47
N ILE A 56 9.94 8.19 -2.41
CA ILE A 56 10.71 9.44 -2.53
C ILE A 56 11.66 9.59 -1.33
N LEU A 57 11.18 9.35 -0.11
CA LEU A 57 12.00 9.44 1.10
C LEU A 57 13.10 8.39 1.14
N MET A 58 12.82 7.16 0.70
CA MET A 58 13.81 6.09 0.54
C MET A 58 14.88 6.50 -0.46
N SER A 59 14.50 7.03 -1.63
CA SER A 59 15.45 7.51 -2.64
C SER A 59 16.39 8.59 -2.09
N VAL A 60 15.86 9.54 -1.33
CA VAL A 60 16.65 10.61 -0.70
C VAL A 60 17.55 10.07 0.43
N CYS A 61 17.02 9.20 1.29
CA CYS A 61 17.79 8.66 2.43
C CYS A 61 18.85 7.65 1.99
N THR A 62 18.60 6.89 0.93
CA THR A 62 19.53 5.88 0.38
C THR A 62 20.46 6.44 -0.69
N TRP A 63 20.44 7.74 -0.96
CA TRP A 63 21.32 8.39 -1.94
C TRP A 63 22.81 8.12 -1.66
N GLY A 64 23.20 7.93 -0.39
CA GLY A 64 24.57 7.56 0.01
C GLY A 64 24.93 6.08 -0.15
N VAL A 65 23.95 5.20 -0.44
CA VAL A 65 24.15 3.76 -0.68
C VAL A 65 23.24 3.32 -1.83
N PRO A 66 23.59 3.65 -3.10
CA PRO A 66 22.79 3.28 -4.25
C PRO A 66 22.71 1.75 -4.37
N GLY A 67 21.51 1.20 -4.15
CA GLY A 67 21.26 -0.24 -4.18
C GLY A 67 21.02 -0.88 -2.80
N GLY A 68 21.14 -0.14 -1.71
CA GLY A 68 20.95 -0.65 -0.34
C GLY A 68 22.09 -1.54 0.14
N ILE A 69 21.98 -2.05 1.37
CA ILE A 69 22.95 -3.00 1.94
C ILE A 69 22.72 -4.36 1.26
N LYS A 70 23.47 -4.64 0.19
CA LYS A 70 23.41 -5.91 -0.55
C LYS A 70 24.72 -6.69 -0.35
N GLY A 71 24.61 -8.01 -0.22
CA GLY A 71 25.76 -8.90 -0.08
C GLY A 71 26.13 -9.26 1.36
N LEU A 72 25.41 -8.74 2.36
CA LEU A 72 25.55 -9.18 3.74
C LEU A 72 24.74 -10.47 3.96
N ILE A 73 25.29 -11.60 3.51
CA ILE A 73 24.62 -12.89 3.56
C ILE A 73 25.50 -13.90 4.31
N THR A 74 24.90 -14.54 5.29
CA THR A 74 25.50 -15.65 6.01
C THR A 74 24.82 -16.93 5.55
N VAL A 75 25.56 -17.77 4.83
CA VAL A 75 25.12 -19.13 4.51
C VAL A 75 25.55 -20.03 5.66
N LEU A 76 24.61 -20.80 6.20
CA LEU A 76 24.90 -21.77 7.25
C LEU A 76 25.73 -22.92 6.67
N PRO A 77 26.63 -23.52 7.46
CA PRO A 77 27.38 -24.68 6.99
C PRO A 77 26.42 -25.80 6.56
N ALA A 78 26.84 -26.59 5.57
CA ALA A 78 26.02 -27.66 5.05
C ALA A 78 25.82 -28.71 6.15
N SER A 79 24.56 -29.00 6.45
CA SER A 79 24.17 -30.10 7.32
C SER A 79 24.12 -31.45 6.59
N ASN A 80 24.11 -31.44 5.25
CA ASN A 80 24.07 -32.64 4.40
C ASN A 80 24.84 -32.42 3.08
N PRO A 81 25.28 -33.49 2.39
CA PRO A 81 26.02 -33.36 1.12
C PRO A 81 25.20 -32.73 -0.01
N ALA A 82 23.86 -32.70 0.12
CA ALA A 82 23.00 -31.99 -0.81
C ALA A 82 23.14 -30.46 -0.71
N GLN A 83 23.57 -29.92 0.44
CA GLN A 83 23.72 -28.50 0.70
C GLN A 83 25.10 -27.93 0.34
N GLU A 84 26.08 -28.78 0.00
CA GLU A 84 27.45 -28.34 -0.29
C GLU A 84 27.55 -27.57 -1.62
N GLY A 85 26.61 -27.82 -2.54
CA GLY A 85 26.58 -27.21 -3.87
C GLY A 85 27.72 -27.72 -4.76
N ILE A 86 27.53 -27.69 -6.08
CA ILE A 86 28.51 -28.25 -7.02
C ILE A 86 29.79 -27.38 -7.08
N VAL A 87 29.65 -26.05 -7.01
CA VAL A 87 30.78 -25.08 -7.04
C VAL A 87 30.93 -24.29 -5.74
N GLY A 88 30.46 -24.90 -4.64
CA GLY A 88 30.36 -24.30 -3.30
C GLY A 88 29.03 -23.63 -3.02
N GLN A 89 28.70 -23.44 -1.74
CA GLN A 89 27.38 -22.97 -1.30
C GLN A 89 27.05 -21.52 -1.68
N LYS A 90 28.08 -20.69 -1.90
CA LYS A 90 27.93 -19.29 -2.28
C LYS A 90 29.09 -18.81 -3.14
N PHE A 91 28.80 -17.94 -4.09
CA PHE A 91 29.81 -17.19 -4.85
C PHE A 91 29.28 -15.81 -5.27
N SER A 92 30.17 -14.83 -5.45
CA SER A 92 29.76 -13.47 -5.83
C SER A 92 29.44 -13.36 -7.32
N THR A 93 28.62 -12.37 -7.71
CA THR A 93 28.41 -12.03 -9.13
C THR A 93 29.70 -11.74 -9.90
N GLY A 94 30.73 -11.19 -9.23
CA GLY A 94 32.05 -10.98 -9.82
C GLY A 94 32.83 -12.28 -10.10
N GLU A 95 32.45 -13.40 -9.47
CA GLU A 95 33.10 -14.70 -9.62
C GLU A 95 32.33 -15.64 -10.55
N LEU A 96 31.17 -15.21 -11.06
CA LEU A 96 30.27 -16.04 -11.87
C LEU A 96 31.00 -16.64 -13.08
N THR A 97 31.80 -15.87 -13.81
CA THR A 97 32.52 -16.36 -14.98
C THR A 97 33.49 -17.49 -14.63
N ASN A 98 34.25 -17.33 -13.55
CA ASN A 98 35.19 -18.35 -13.09
C ASN A 98 34.47 -19.59 -12.58
N LYS A 99 33.34 -19.42 -11.88
CA LYS A 99 32.51 -20.51 -11.35
C LYS A 99 31.80 -21.29 -12.45
N VAL A 100 31.39 -20.64 -13.53
CA VAL A 100 30.86 -21.32 -14.73
C VAL A 100 31.92 -22.17 -15.41
N ILE A 101 33.15 -21.66 -15.52
CA ILE A 101 34.28 -22.41 -16.09
C ILE A 101 34.66 -23.60 -15.17
N GLU A 102 34.62 -23.43 -13.84
CA GLU A 102 34.84 -24.48 -12.85
C GLU A 102 33.78 -25.59 -12.95
N PHE A 103 32.51 -25.22 -12.98
CA PHE A 103 31.37 -26.15 -13.13
C PHE A 103 31.44 -26.96 -14.43
N ALA A 104 31.82 -26.31 -15.52
CA ALA A 104 32.00 -26.98 -16.80
C ALA A 104 33.15 -27.99 -16.78
N LYS A 105 34.27 -27.62 -16.14
CA LYS A 105 35.45 -28.50 -15.99
C LYS A 105 35.12 -29.72 -15.14
N GLU A 106 34.39 -29.56 -14.05
CA GLU A 106 33.90 -30.68 -13.22
C GLU A 106 32.97 -31.61 -14.00
N SER A 107 32.22 -31.06 -14.95
CA SER A 107 31.35 -31.83 -15.84
C SER A 107 32.07 -32.39 -17.09
N GLY A 108 33.41 -32.27 -17.16
CA GLY A 108 34.24 -32.82 -18.23
C GLY A 108 34.36 -31.96 -19.49
N ALA A 109 33.90 -30.71 -19.46
CA ALA A 109 33.95 -29.78 -20.58
C ALA A 109 34.94 -28.62 -20.34
N THR A 110 35.86 -28.37 -21.27
CA THR A 110 36.74 -27.18 -21.24
C THR A 110 36.11 -26.05 -22.02
N ILE A 111 35.82 -24.93 -21.36
CA ILE A 111 35.13 -23.79 -21.95
C ILE A 111 35.93 -22.51 -21.71
N ASP A 112 36.02 -21.68 -22.74
CA ASP A 112 36.61 -20.35 -22.70
C ASP A 112 35.50 -19.30 -22.54
N ALA A 113 35.80 -18.17 -21.88
CA ALA A 113 34.81 -17.15 -21.51
C ALA A 113 34.07 -16.49 -22.70
N GLU A 114 34.57 -16.66 -23.92
CA GLU A 114 34.03 -16.08 -25.15
C GLU A 114 33.27 -17.10 -26.03
N SER A 115 33.16 -18.36 -25.60
CA SER A 115 32.52 -19.40 -26.40
C SER A 115 31.00 -19.30 -26.38
N ASN A 116 30.35 -19.69 -27.49
CA ASN A 116 28.89 -19.77 -27.56
C ASN A 116 28.27 -20.79 -26.58
N THR A 117 29.07 -21.71 -26.03
CA THR A 117 28.62 -22.70 -25.04
C THR A 117 28.63 -22.14 -23.62
N PHE A 118 29.39 -21.07 -23.33
CA PHE A 118 29.43 -20.42 -22.02
C PHE A 118 28.03 -20.01 -21.54
N VAL A 119 27.18 -19.49 -22.42
CA VAL A 119 25.80 -19.07 -22.06
C VAL A 119 24.96 -20.25 -21.57
N GLN A 120 25.05 -21.41 -22.22
CA GLN A 120 24.31 -22.61 -21.83
C GLN A 120 24.76 -23.14 -20.47
N TRP A 121 26.07 -23.13 -20.21
CA TRP A 121 26.65 -23.55 -18.93
C TRP A 121 26.34 -22.57 -17.81
N LYS A 122 26.37 -21.27 -18.12
CA LYS A 122 25.92 -20.21 -17.21
C LYS A 122 24.46 -20.40 -16.82
N ASP A 123 23.56 -20.63 -17.77
CA ASP A 123 22.14 -20.80 -17.47
C ASP A 123 21.87 -22.10 -16.69
N SER A 124 22.61 -23.17 -16.98
CA SER A 124 22.55 -24.43 -16.22
C SER A 124 23.01 -24.24 -14.76
N LEU A 125 24.10 -23.48 -14.56
CA LEU A 125 24.59 -23.15 -13.22
C LEU A 125 23.60 -22.25 -12.49
N LEU A 126 23.15 -21.16 -13.12
CA LEU A 126 22.18 -20.24 -12.53
C LEU A 126 20.82 -20.90 -12.25
N GLY A 127 20.48 -22.01 -12.89
CA GLY A 127 19.31 -22.82 -12.54
C GLY A 127 19.39 -23.43 -11.14
N LEU A 128 20.61 -23.65 -10.62
CA LEU A 128 20.87 -24.28 -9.32
C LEU A 128 21.11 -23.27 -8.18
N TYR A 129 21.35 -22.00 -8.51
CA TYR A 129 21.64 -20.94 -7.54
C TYR A 129 20.59 -19.83 -7.60
N GLU A 130 20.25 -19.26 -6.45
CA GLU A 130 19.39 -18.08 -6.35
C GLU A 130 20.23 -16.84 -6.07
N LEU A 131 19.84 -15.73 -6.71
CA LEU A 131 20.53 -14.47 -6.55
C LEU A 131 19.95 -13.73 -5.33
N HIS A 132 20.78 -13.55 -4.31
CA HIS A 132 20.47 -12.75 -3.14
C HIS A 132 21.41 -11.55 -3.10
N GLY A 133 20.89 -10.36 -3.41
CA GLY A 133 21.70 -9.14 -3.51
C GLY A 133 22.78 -9.23 -4.60
N THR A 134 24.02 -9.52 -4.21
CA THR A 134 25.22 -9.65 -5.07
C THR A 134 25.87 -11.03 -5.00
N THR A 135 25.22 -11.99 -4.35
CA THR A 135 25.75 -13.33 -4.09
C THR A 135 24.76 -14.36 -4.59
N TYR A 136 25.26 -15.32 -5.36
CA TYR A 136 24.54 -16.51 -5.74
C TYR A 136 24.67 -17.53 -4.62
N VAL A 137 23.54 -18.01 -4.10
CA VAL A 137 23.47 -19.02 -3.03
C VAL A 137 22.81 -20.27 -3.59
N TYR A 138 23.34 -21.44 -3.26
CA TYR A 138 22.77 -22.69 -3.75
C TYR A 138 21.36 -22.89 -3.18
N LYS A 139 20.40 -23.29 -4.02
CA LYS A 139 18.97 -23.34 -3.68
C LYS A 139 18.63 -24.16 -2.43
N GLN A 140 19.43 -25.18 -2.12
CA GLN A 140 19.18 -26.05 -0.98
C GLN A 140 19.90 -25.62 0.30
N SER A 141 20.81 -24.64 0.21
CA SER A 141 21.56 -24.14 1.37
C SER A 141 20.68 -23.24 2.23
N ALA A 142 20.79 -23.38 3.54
CA ALA A 142 20.14 -22.46 4.46
C ALA A 142 20.96 -21.17 4.55
N PHE A 143 20.34 -20.01 4.36
CA PHE A 143 21.02 -18.72 4.43
C PHE A 143 20.20 -17.66 5.14
N ILE A 144 20.89 -16.64 5.62
CA ILE A 144 20.32 -15.46 6.26
C ILE A 144 20.79 -14.23 5.49
N ASP A 145 19.85 -13.51 4.89
CA ASP A 145 20.09 -12.24 4.19
C ASP A 145 19.91 -11.05 5.16
N TRP A 146 21.01 -10.67 5.82
CA TRP A 146 21.04 -9.52 6.73
C TRP A 146 20.86 -8.20 6.00
N GLY A 147 21.27 -8.14 4.73
CA GLY A 147 21.13 -6.95 3.89
C GLY A 147 19.65 -6.59 3.67
N THR A 148 18.86 -7.57 3.23
CA THR A 148 17.41 -7.41 3.05
C THR A 148 16.71 -7.13 4.38
N PHE A 149 17.13 -7.78 5.47
CA PHE A 149 16.56 -7.55 6.80
C PHE A 149 16.77 -6.11 7.30
N ILE A 150 18.00 -5.59 7.23
CA ILE A 150 18.30 -4.21 7.66
C ILE A 150 17.57 -3.21 6.76
N ASN A 151 17.51 -3.46 5.45
CA ASN A 151 16.74 -2.63 4.53
C ASN A 151 15.24 -2.59 4.87
N ALA A 152 14.66 -3.73 5.28
CA ALA A 152 13.27 -3.79 5.74
C ALA A 152 13.05 -2.99 7.03
N ILE A 153 13.98 -3.04 7.99
CA ILE A 153 13.93 -2.22 9.21
C ILE A 153 13.98 -0.73 8.88
N ILE A 154 14.90 -0.32 8.00
CA ILE A 154 15.02 1.07 7.55
C ILE A 154 13.72 1.53 6.87
N SER A 155 13.17 0.69 5.98
CA SER A 155 11.90 0.96 5.30
C SER A 155 10.74 1.13 6.29
N PHE A 156 10.68 0.29 7.34
CA PHE A 156 9.68 0.41 8.40
C PHE A 156 9.77 1.73 9.16
N LEU A 157 10.99 2.16 9.54
CA LEU A 157 11.20 3.45 10.20
C LEU A 157 10.79 4.63 9.32
N ILE A 158 11.06 4.55 8.02
CA ILE A 158 10.67 5.59 7.05
C ILE A 158 9.15 5.63 6.86
N ILE A 159 8.46 4.48 6.81
CA ILE A 159 6.99 4.43 6.77
C ILE A 159 6.40 5.07 8.03
N ALA A 160 6.95 4.75 9.22
CA ALA A 160 6.51 5.35 10.47
C ALA A 160 6.69 6.88 10.48
N LEU A 161 7.86 7.38 10.06
CA LEU A 161 8.13 8.81 9.93
C LEU A 161 7.20 9.48 8.91
N THR A 162 6.95 8.81 7.78
CA THR A 162 6.07 9.29 6.72
C THR A 162 4.63 9.47 7.22
N LEU A 163 4.07 8.45 7.88
CA LEU A 163 2.73 8.54 8.46
C LEU A 163 2.65 9.62 9.54
N PHE A 164 3.69 9.79 10.34
CA PHE A 164 3.77 10.87 11.31
C PHE A 164 3.71 12.25 10.65
N VAL A 165 4.50 12.49 9.59
CA VAL A 165 4.48 13.75 8.83
C VAL A 165 3.11 13.98 8.21
N ILE A 166 2.50 12.97 7.59
CA ILE A 166 1.16 13.09 6.97
C ILE A 166 0.12 13.49 8.02
N VAL A 167 0.08 12.81 9.17
CA VAL A 167 -0.87 13.13 10.24
C VAL A 167 -0.63 14.55 10.77
N LYS A 168 0.64 14.96 10.92
CA LYS A 168 0.98 16.31 11.38
C LYS A 168 0.58 17.39 10.39
N VAL A 169 0.83 17.18 9.09
CA VAL A 169 0.42 18.09 8.01
C VAL A 169 -1.11 18.18 7.93
N SER A 170 -1.82 17.05 8.00
CA SER A 170 -3.28 17.02 8.01
C SER A 170 -3.87 17.81 9.18
N LYS A 171 -3.31 17.65 10.40
CA LYS A 171 -3.73 18.43 11.58
C LYS A 171 -3.41 19.92 11.41
N TYR A 172 -2.24 20.25 10.86
CA TYR A 172 -1.83 21.64 10.60
C TYR A 172 -2.73 22.34 9.57
N LEU A 173 -3.06 21.66 8.46
CA LEU A 173 -3.94 22.19 7.42
C LEU A 173 -5.38 22.36 7.92
N ALA A 174 -5.89 21.43 8.73
CA ALA A 174 -7.23 21.54 9.32
C ALA A 174 -7.37 22.81 10.17
N LYS A 175 -6.38 23.10 11.02
CA LYS A 175 -6.36 24.33 11.84
C LYS A 175 -6.36 25.59 10.97
N ARG A 176 -5.51 25.64 9.94
CA ARG A 176 -5.42 26.81 9.03
C ARG A 176 -6.69 27.03 8.20
N LYS A 177 -7.36 25.96 7.77
CA LYS A 177 -8.65 26.07 7.06
C LYS A 177 -9.73 26.66 7.96
N ALA A 178 -9.78 26.26 9.23
CA ALA A 178 -10.74 26.82 10.19
C ALA A 178 -10.53 28.32 10.40
N GLU A 179 -9.28 28.77 10.58
CA GLU A 179 -8.96 30.19 10.72
C GLU A 179 -9.26 31.00 9.45
N TYR A 180 -9.02 30.44 8.25
CA TYR A 180 -9.34 31.11 6.99
C TYR A 180 -10.84 31.23 6.75
N GLN A 181 -11.62 30.18 7.05
CA GLN A 181 -13.08 30.25 6.97
C GLN A 181 -13.65 31.24 7.98
N ALA A 182 -13.10 31.30 9.21
CA ALA A 182 -13.49 32.31 10.18
C ALA A 182 -13.27 33.74 9.66
N LYS A 183 -12.12 34.01 9.04
CA LYS A 183 -11.82 35.33 8.45
C LYS A 183 -12.73 35.69 7.27
N LEU A 184 -12.96 34.76 6.35
CA LEU A 184 -13.88 34.98 5.23
C LEU A 184 -15.31 35.23 5.72
N GLN A 185 -15.72 34.52 6.77
CA GLN A 185 -17.02 34.67 7.37
C GLN A 185 -17.15 36.00 8.11
N GLU A 186 -16.13 36.44 8.84
CA GLU A 186 -16.06 37.79 9.39
C GLU A 186 -16.14 38.86 8.29
N GLU A 187 -15.36 38.72 7.21
CA GLU A 187 -15.38 39.66 6.09
C GLU A 187 -16.75 39.73 5.38
N TYR A 188 -17.43 38.59 5.23
CA TYR A 188 -18.80 38.51 4.73
C TYR A 188 -19.77 39.30 5.63
N TYR A 189 -19.69 39.14 6.95
CA TYR A 189 -20.54 39.86 7.90
C TYR A 189 -20.20 41.34 8.04
N GLN A 190 -18.96 41.75 7.77
CA GLN A 190 -18.63 43.18 7.68
C GLN A 190 -19.27 43.82 6.44
N ARG A 191 -19.42 43.07 5.33
CA ARG A 191 -20.10 43.54 4.11
C ARG A 191 -21.63 43.46 4.20
N HIS A 192 -22.16 42.50 4.95
CA HIS A 192 -23.60 42.27 5.16
C HIS A 192 -23.95 42.30 6.66
N PRO A 193 -23.95 43.48 7.31
CA PRO A 193 -24.11 43.60 8.75
C PRO A 193 -25.47 43.12 9.30
N GLU A 194 -26.53 43.12 8.49
CA GLU A 194 -27.85 42.55 8.87
C GLU A 194 -27.89 41.02 8.88
N GLU A 195 -27.02 40.36 8.10
CA GLU A 195 -26.97 38.90 8.02
C GLU A 195 -25.98 38.29 9.03
N ARG A 196 -25.37 39.11 9.90
CA ARG A 196 -24.45 38.63 10.94
C ARG A 196 -25.25 37.73 11.89
N PRO A 197 -25.06 36.39 11.88
CA PRO A 197 -25.56 35.58 12.96
C PRO A 197 -24.81 36.01 14.21
N LEU A 198 -25.50 35.94 15.35
CA LEU A 198 -24.85 36.05 16.66
C LEU A 198 -23.57 35.20 16.64
N PRO A 199 -22.46 35.65 17.27
CA PRO A 199 -21.23 34.87 17.34
C PRO A 199 -21.61 33.41 17.62
N PRO A 200 -21.17 32.44 16.79
CA PRO A 200 -21.58 31.06 17.01
C PRO A 200 -21.23 30.76 18.46
N ALA A 201 -22.27 30.55 19.29
CA ALA A 201 -22.07 30.17 20.68
C ALA A 201 -21.00 29.07 20.66
N PRO A 202 -19.96 29.14 21.53
CA PRO A 202 -18.83 28.21 21.50
C PRO A 202 -19.41 26.83 21.24
N GLN A 203 -19.12 26.23 20.08
CA GLN A 203 -19.93 25.12 19.58
C GLN A 203 -20.08 24.10 20.72
N GLU A 204 -21.26 24.03 21.33
CA GLU A 204 -21.57 22.91 22.21
C GLU A 204 -21.48 21.71 21.28
N LYS A 205 -20.52 20.82 21.57
CA LYS A 205 -20.36 19.53 20.88
C LYS A 205 -21.76 19.02 20.57
N LYS A 206 -22.08 18.81 19.28
CA LYS A 206 -23.37 18.25 18.88
C LYS A 206 -23.70 17.10 19.84
N PRO A 207 -24.87 17.12 20.49
CA PRO A 207 -25.11 16.28 21.64
C PRO A 207 -24.82 14.85 21.24
N THR A 208 -23.81 14.28 21.87
CA THR A 208 -23.46 12.88 21.63
C THR A 208 -24.67 12.07 22.07
N THR A 209 -24.91 10.93 21.43
CA THR A 209 -26.08 10.08 21.68
C THR A 209 -26.33 9.83 23.18
N GLU A 210 -25.25 9.85 23.97
CA GLU A 210 -25.26 9.77 25.44
C GLU A 210 -25.98 10.93 26.14
N GLU A 211 -25.82 12.18 25.67
CA GLU A 211 -26.53 13.36 26.20
C GLU A 211 -28.02 13.35 25.82
N LEU A 212 -28.36 12.81 24.65
CA LEU A 212 -29.76 12.61 24.26
C LEU A 212 -30.43 11.52 25.10
N LEU A 213 -29.74 10.41 25.36
CA LEU A 213 -30.27 9.33 26.20
C LEU A 213 -30.43 9.76 27.66
N THR A 214 -29.52 10.59 28.20
CA THR A 214 -29.66 11.16 29.55
C THR A 214 -30.75 12.20 29.64
N ALA A 215 -30.92 13.04 28.62
CA ALA A 215 -32.05 13.98 28.54
C ALA A 215 -33.40 13.23 28.49
N ILE A 216 -33.50 12.15 27.70
CA ILE A 216 -34.71 11.32 27.61
C ILE A 216 -34.99 10.59 28.93
N LEU A 217 -33.97 10.02 29.58
CA LEU A 217 -34.12 9.34 30.87
C LEU A 217 -34.54 10.31 31.99
N ALA A 218 -34.01 11.54 31.98
CA ALA A 218 -34.42 12.59 32.92
C ALA A 218 -35.88 13.01 32.71
N GLU A 219 -36.35 13.05 31.47
CA GLU A 219 -37.75 13.37 31.15
C GLU A 219 -38.70 12.24 31.53
N MET A 220 -38.32 10.97 31.28
CA MET A 220 -39.08 9.80 31.74
C MET A 220 -39.26 9.77 33.26
N LYS A 221 -38.20 10.09 34.02
CA LYS A 221 -38.26 10.15 35.49
C LYS A 221 -39.17 11.28 36.00
N LYS A 222 -39.28 12.38 35.23
CA LYS A 222 -40.21 13.48 35.52
C LYS A 222 -41.67 13.07 35.26
N GLU A 223 -41.94 12.32 34.19
CA GLU A 223 -43.28 11.79 33.91
C GLU A 223 -43.71 10.75 34.95
N ASP A 224 -42.80 9.86 35.38
CA ASP A 224 -43.07 8.90 36.46
C ASP A 224 -43.35 9.56 37.82
N SER A 225 -42.87 10.79 38.05
CA SER A 225 -43.14 11.56 39.27
C SER A 225 -44.46 12.35 39.26
N LYS A 226 -45.13 12.44 38.10
CA LYS A 226 -46.41 13.13 37.91
C LYS A 226 -47.63 12.19 37.91
N LYS A 227 -47.41 10.88 38.01
CA LYS A 227 -48.44 9.88 38.31
C LYS A 227 -48.42 9.51 39.78
#